data_AF-A0A947FNS9-F1
#
_entry.id   AF-A0A947FNS9-F1
#
_cell.length_a   1.000
_cell.length_b   1.000
_cell.length_c   1.000
_cell.angle_alpha   90.00
_cell.angle_beta   90.00
_cell.angle_gamma   90.00
#
_symmetry.space_group_name_H-M   'P 1'
#
loop_
_entity.id
_entity.type
_entity.pdbx_description
1 polymer ?
#
loop_
_entity_poly.entity_id
_entity_poly.type
_entity_poly.pdbx_seq_one_letter_code
_entity_poly.pdbx_strand_id
1 'polypeptide(L)'
;MARQSAQFQCRECAIVLPKWSGQCPDCKSWNSIEELPTQPAGTRANWHGSVKRDQVITLDQVPTSETPRFGTCIDELDRVLGGGLVEGSVVLLGGDPGIGKSTILLQCLTLVSQQRDALYVTGEESPQQVSLRASRLNLPGNNLKLLSSTCVEDIILQADAIKPAVMVIDSIQTIFSNSLQSAPGSVSQVRESTAM
;
A
#
# COMPACT_ATOMS: atom_id res chain seq x y z
N MET A 1 27.60 26.02 10.72
CA MET A 1 26.12 26.04 10.71
C MET A 1 25.68 25.99 9.26
N ALA A 2 25.19 24.84 8.78
CA ALA A 2 24.74 24.66 7.41
C ALA A 2 23.39 25.34 7.23
N ARG A 3 23.29 26.33 6.34
CA ARG A 3 22.01 26.94 5.93
C ARG A 3 21.15 25.83 5.33
N GLN A 4 20.01 25.54 5.93
CA GLN A 4 18.98 24.69 5.32
C GLN A 4 18.53 25.36 4.02
N SER A 5 18.75 24.70 2.88
CA SER A 5 18.27 25.17 1.59
C SER A 5 16.80 24.79 1.45
N ALA A 6 15.91 25.77 1.49
CA ALA A 6 14.50 25.59 1.14
C ALA A 6 14.39 25.00 -0.28
N GLN A 7 13.59 23.95 -0.44
CA GLN A 7 13.26 23.36 -1.75
C GLN A 7 11.83 23.76 -2.11
N PHE A 8 11.57 24.03 -3.38
CA PHE A 8 10.25 24.43 -3.87
C PHE A 8 9.72 23.39 -4.85
N GLN A 9 8.41 23.15 -4.92
CA GLN A 9 7.80 22.19 -5.83
C GLN A 9 6.57 22.81 -6.52
N CYS A 10 6.38 22.52 -7.82
CA CYS A 10 5.14 22.86 -8.52
C CYS A 10 4.04 21.83 -8.24
N ARG A 11 2.84 22.27 -7.83
CA ARG A 11 1.67 21.40 -7.60
C ARG A 11 1.16 20.72 -8.87
N GLU A 12 1.32 21.37 -10.03
CA GLU A 12 0.73 20.92 -11.30
C GLU A 12 1.59 19.90 -12.05
N CYS A 13 2.93 20.01 -11.98
CA CYS A 13 3.84 19.10 -12.69
C CYS A 13 4.91 18.44 -11.80
N ALA A 14 4.87 18.70 -10.48
CA ALA A 14 5.78 18.14 -9.49
C ALA A 14 7.28 18.46 -9.67
N ILE A 15 7.65 19.38 -10.58
CA ILE A 15 9.04 19.79 -10.76
C ILE A 15 9.57 20.47 -9.48
N VAL A 16 10.78 20.06 -9.05
CA VAL A 16 11.47 20.65 -7.91
C VAL A 16 12.37 21.79 -8.39
N LEU A 17 12.24 22.94 -7.74
CA LEU A 17 12.94 24.17 -8.07
C LEU A 17 13.85 24.58 -6.90
N PRO A 18 15.06 25.09 -7.20
CA PRO A 18 16.00 25.53 -6.17
C PRO A 18 15.62 26.89 -5.54
N LYS A 19 14.63 27.59 -6.11
CA LYS A 19 14.13 28.89 -5.65
C LYS A 19 12.68 29.08 -6.05
N TRP A 20 11.96 29.89 -5.29
CA TRP A 20 10.59 30.29 -5.62
C TRP A 20 10.52 31.09 -6.93
N SER A 21 9.44 30.91 -7.67
CA SER A 21 9.07 31.69 -8.86
C SER A 21 7.54 31.83 -8.90
N GLY A 22 7.03 32.96 -9.42
CA GLY A 22 5.59 33.15 -9.58
C GLY A 22 4.96 32.29 -10.70
N GLN A 23 5.78 31.81 -11.63
CA GLN A 23 5.37 30.92 -12.72
C GLN A 23 6.29 29.69 -12.78
N CYS A 24 5.69 28.51 -12.94
CA CYS A 24 6.43 27.28 -13.16
C CYS A 24 7.14 27.32 -14.52
N PRO A 25 8.47 27.09 -14.58
CA PRO A 25 9.20 27.11 -15.85
C PRO A 25 8.84 25.96 -16.79
N ASP A 26 8.29 24.87 -16.25
CA ASP A 26 7.99 23.64 -16.99
C ASP A 26 6.54 23.65 -17.50
N CYS A 27 5.55 23.71 -16.60
CA CYS A 27 4.13 23.68 -16.98
C CYS A 27 3.50 25.07 -17.23
N LYS A 28 4.23 26.16 -17.00
CA LYS A 28 3.77 27.57 -17.16
C LYS A 28 2.60 27.99 -16.25
N SER A 29 2.20 27.15 -15.30
CA SER A 29 1.16 27.48 -14.32
C SER A 29 1.64 28.58 -13.36
N TRP A 30 0.79 29.59 -13.17
CA TRP A 30 1.01 30.68 -12.22
C TRP A 30 0.61 30.27 -10.80
N ASN A 31 1.32 30.78 -9.79
CA ASN A 31 1.02 30.56 -8.36
C ASN A 31 0.90 29.07 -7.95
N SER A 32 1.56 28.19 -8.69
CA SER A 32 1.53 26.73 -8.50
C SER A 32 2.72 26.21 -7.68
N ILE A 33 3.69 27.08 -7.36
CA ILE A 33 4.94 26.68 -6.69
C ILE A 33 4.79 26.89 -5.18
N GLU A 34 4.99 25.81 -4.43
CA GLU A 34 4.96 25.79 -2.97
C GLU A 34 6.34 25.45 -2.38
N GLU A 35 6.60 25.91 -1.16
CA GLU A 35 7.81 25.56 -0.41
C GLU A 35 7.60 24.20 0.26
N LEU A 36 8.51 23.26 0.01
CA LEU A 36 8.52 21.99 0.72
C LEU A 36 8.98 22.24 2.15
N PRO A 37 8.25 21.75 3.16
CA PRO A 37 8.67 21.88 4.55
C PRO A 37 10.05 21.23 4.71
N THR A 38 11.02 22.02 5.18
CA THR A 38 12.30 21.48 5.63
C THR A 38 12.01 20.58 6.83
N GLN A 39 11.93 19.26 6.60
CA GLN A 39 11.85 18.34 7.72
C GLN A 39 13.10 18.57 8.58
N PRO A 40 12.95 18.80 9.90
CA PRO A 40 14.09 18.65 10.78
C PRO A 40 14.66 17.26 10.52
N ALA A 41 15.98 17.13 10.54
CA ALA A 41 16.64 15.84 10.53
C ALA A 41 16.23 15.09 11.81
N GLY A 42 15.02 14.54 11.82
CA GLY A 42 14.58 13.55 12.75
C GLY A 42 15.58 12.42 12.59
N THR A 43 16.12 11.98 13.70
CA THR A 43 16.91 10.76 13.81
C THR A 43 16.11 9.63 13.18
N ARG A 44 16.32 9.40 11.88
CA ARG A 44 16.06 8.10 11.27
C ARG A 44 16.80 7.13 12.17
N ALA A 45 16.06 6.29 12.89
CA ALA A 45 16.64 5.19 13.61
C ALA A 45 17.64 4.54 12.66
N ASN A 46 18.91 4.53 13.07
CA ASN A 46 20.01 3.97 12.30
C ASN A 46 19.71 2.49 12.08
N TRP A 47 18.97 2.16 11.02
CA TRP A 47 19.06 0.89 10.34
C TRP A 47 20.28 0.91 9.43
N HIS A 48 21.41 1.36 9.98
CA HIS A 48 22.72 1.07 9.42
C HIS A 48 23.09 -0.33 9.91
N GLY A 49 22.42 -1.33 9.34
CA GLY A 49 23.15 -2.54 9.00
C GLY A 49 24.38 -2.09 8.22
N SER A 50 25.56 -2.50 8.66
CA SER A 50 26.84 -2.16 8.05
C SER A 50 26.72 -2.14 6.53
N VAL A 51 26.82 -0.96 5.92
CA VAL A 51 26.88 -0.85 4.45
C VAL A 51 28.23 -1.41 4.05
N LYS A 52 28.32 -2.75 3.92
CA LYS A 52 29.32 -3.36 3.06
C LYS A 52 29.10 -2.71 1.70
N ARG A 53 30.16 -2.16 1.12
CA ARG A 53 30.12 -1.76 -0.29
C ARG A 53 29.89 -3.06 -1.06
N ASP A 54 28.65 -3.29 -1.48
CA ASP A 54 28.32 -4.44 -2.30
C ASP A 54 29.17 -4.36 -3.56
N GLN A 55 30.00 -5.40 -3.76
CA GLN A 55 30.77 -5.55 -4.98
C GLN A 55 29.82 -5.98 -6.09
N VAL A 56 30.08 -5.51 -7.31
CA VAL A 56 29.36 -6.03 -8.48
C VAL A 56 29.72 -7.50 -8.64
N ILE A 57 28.75 -8.37 -8.40
CA ILE A 57 28.84 -9.83 -8.59
C ILE A 57 28.05 -10.25 -9.81
N THR A 58 28.38 -11.41 -10.37
CA THR A 58 27.60 -12.01 -11.46
C THR A 58 26.40 -12.76 -10.89
N LEU A 59 25.33 -12.92 -11.68
CA LEU A 59 24.05 -13.48 -11.20
C LEU A 59 24.18 -14.91 -10.65
N ASP A 60 25.09 -15.71 -11.21
CA ASP A 60 25.40 -17.08 -10.75
C ASP A 60 26.06 -17.14 -9.36
N GLN A 61 26.56 -16.00 -8.86
CA GLN A 61 27.12 -15.89 -7.52
C GLN A 61 26.04 -15.58 -6.46
N VAL A 62 24.80 -15.34 -6.89
CA VAL A 62 23.67 -15.11 -5.98
C VAL A 62 23.08 -16.47 -5.59
N PRO A 63 23.15 -16.88 -4.31
CA PRO A 63 22.55 -18.13 -3.87
C PRO A 63 21.03 -18.09 -4.08
N THR A 64 20.50 -19.12 -4.72
CA THR A 64 19.05 -19.30 -4.87
C THR A 64 18.47 -19.85 -3.57
N SER A 65 17.82 -19.01 -2.78
CA SER A 65 17.00 -19.44 -1.65
C SER A 65 15.52 -19.22 -1.97
N GLU A 66 14.72 -20.27 -1.88
CA GLU A 66 13.27 -20.14 -2.00
C GLU A 66 12.68 -19.55 -0.71
N THR A 67 11.97 -18.43 -0.84
CA THR A 67 11.19 -17.86 0.26
C THR A 67 9.94 -18.71 0.46
N PRO A 68 9.60 -19.11 1.70
CA PRO A 68 8.38 -19.88 1.96
C PRO A 68 7.14 -19.11 1.49
N ARG A 69 6.21 -19.85 0.87
CA ARG A 69 4.93 -19.35 0.36
C ARG A 69 3.77 -20.09 0.99
N PHE A 70 2.62 -19.45 1.06
CA PHE A 70 1.36 -20.12 1.37
C PHE A 70 0.33 -19.88 0.26
N GLY A 71 -0.46 -20.90 -0.05
CA GLY A 71 -1.42 -20.86 -1.14
C GLY A 71 -2.63 -19.98 -0.85
N THR A 72 -3.18 -19.38 -1.90
CA THR A 72 -4.43 -18.61 -1.87
C THR A 72 -5.68 -19.50 -1.93
N CYS A 73 -5.50 -20.83 -2.08
CA CYS A 73 -6.57 -21.80 -2.32
C CYS A 73 -7.31 -21.57 -3.65
N ILE A 74 -6.65 -20.89 -4.59
CA ILE A 74 -7.16 -20.61 -5.94
C ILE A 74 -6.00 -20.87 -6.89
N ASP A 75 -6.04 -22.02 -7.57
CA ASP A 75 -4.89 -22.54 -8.33
C ASP A 75 -4.34 -21.54 -9.37
N GLU A 76 -5.22 -20.86 -10.12
CA GLU A 76 -4.79 -19.87 -11.11
C GLU A 76 -4.19 -18.60 -10.47
N LEU A 77 -4.65 -18.22 -9.28
CA LEU A 77 -4.05 -17.11 -8.55
C LEU A 77 -2.68 -17.51 -7.99
N ASP A 78 -2.54 -18.71 -7.44
CA ASP A 78 -1.27 -19.25 -6.99
C ASP A 78 -0.27 -19.36 -8.15
N ARG A 79 -0.72 -19.77 -9.34
CA ARG A 79 0.09 -19.78 -10.56
C ARG A 79 0.62 -18.39 -10.93
N VAL A 80 -0.24 -17.37 -10.91
CA VAL A 80 0.15 -15.98 -11.20
C VAL A 80 1.11 -15.43 -10.16
N LEU A 81 0.95 -15.81 -8.89
CA LEU A 81 1.80 -15.40 -7.78
C LEU A 81 3.13 -16.18 -7.70
N GLY A 82 3.33 -17.20 -8.54
CA GLY A 82 4.53 -18.04 -8.53
C GLY A 82 4.54 -19.05 -7.38
N GLY A 83 3.40 -19.69 -7.10
CA GLY A 83 3.20 -20.70 -6.06
C GLY A 83 2.53 -20.19 -4.79
N GLY A 84 1.99 -18.96 -4.80
CA GLY A 84 1.24 -18.37 -3.68
C GLY A 84 1.91 -17.15 -3.05
N LEU A 85 1.37 -16.71 -1.92
CA LEU A 85 1.75 -15.49 -1.22
C LEU A 85 3.03 -15.66 -0.40
N VAL A 86 3.88 -14.64 -0.45
CA VAL A 86 5.14 -14.57 0.32
C VAL A 86 4.92 -13.71 1.57
N GLU A 87 5.42 -14.15 2.72
CA GLU A 87 5.35 -13.36 3.95
C GLU A 87 6.13 -12.04 3.85
N GLY A 88 5.53 -10.95 4.33
CA GLY A 88 6.12 -9.61 4.24
C GLY A 88 6.11 -8.99 2.83
N SER A 89 5.40 -9.61 1.87
CA SER A 89 5.23 -9.05 0.53
C SER A 89 3.97 -8.19 0.42
N VAL A 90 3.97 -7.28 -0.57
CA VAL A 90 2.80 -6.48 -0.96
C VAL A 90 2.43 -6.86 -2.39
N VAL A 91 1.15 -7.18 -2.62
CA VAL A 91 0.61 -7.52 -3.94
C VAL A 91 -0.42 -6.47 -4.34
N LEU A 92 -0.21 -5.83 -5.49
CA LEU A 92 -1.16 -4.88 -6.05
C LEU A 92 -2.01 -5.57 -7.12
N LEU A 93 -3.33 -5.63 -6.90
CA LEU A 93 -4.29 -6.11 -7.89
C LEU A 93 -4.89 -4.93 -8.68
N GLY A 94 -4.36 -4.71 -9.89
CA GLY A 94 -4.86 -3.70 -10.82
C GLY A 94 -5.96 -4.22 -11.76
N GLY A 95 -6.77 -3.30 -12.28
CA GLY A 95 -7.78 -3.60 -13.30
C GLY A 95 -8.93 -2.60 -13.31
N ASP A 96 -9.72 -2.59 -14.38
CA ASP A 96 -10.81 -1.64 -14.57
C ASP A 96 -11.90 -1.77 -13.47
N PRO A 97 -12.63 -0.68 -13.15
CA PRO A 97 -13.81 -0.76 -12.29
C PRO A 97 -14.79 -1.82 -12.80
N GLY A 98 -15.32 -2.65 -11.91
CA GLY A 98 -16.28 -3.70 -12.28
C GLY A 98 -15.68 -5.00 -12.85
N ILE A 99 -14.37 -5.10 -13.08
CA ILE A 99 -13.73 -6.34 -13.61
C ILE A 99 -13.73 -7.52 -12.62
N GLY A 100 -14.10 -7.28 -11.35
CA GLY A 100 -14.21 -8.33 -10.33
C GLY A 100 -13.06 -8.41 -9.32
N LYS A 101 -12.22 -7.37 -9.17
CA LYS A 101 -11.12 -7.31 -8.19
C LYS A 101 -11.56 -7.65 -6.77
N SER A 102 -12.56 -6.94 -6.25
CA SER A 102 -13.11 -7.19 -4.92
C SER A 102 -13.72 -8.60 -4.80
N THR A 103 -14.24 -9.16 -5.90
CA THR A 103 -14.80 -10.51 -5.91
C THR A 103 -13.72 -11.57 -5.73
N ILE A 104 -12.63 -11.49 -6.50
CA ILE A 104 -11.53 -12.46 -6.36
C ILE A 104 -10.81 -12.30 -5.01
N LEU A 105 -10.67 -11.06 -4.51
CA LEU A 105 -10.09 -10.80 -3.18
C LEU A 105 -10.96 -11.39 -2.07
N LEU A 106 -12.28 -11.20 -2.11
CA LEU A 106 -13.20 -11.77 -1.14
C LEU A 106 -13.19 -13.31 -1.18
N GLN A 107 -13.20 -13.91 -2.36
CA GLN A 107 -13.07 -15.36 -2.54
C GLN A 107 -11.77 -15.88 -1.93
N CYS A 108 -10.63 -15.29 -2.32
CA CYS A 108 -9.32 -15.64 -1.79
C CYS A 108 -9.28 -15.59 -0.26
N LEU A 109 -9.69 -14.46 0.34
CA LEU A 109 -9.61 -14.28 1.79
C LEU A 109 -10.57 -15.14 2.58
N THR A 110 -11.78 -15.42 2.07
CA THR A 110 -12.68 -16.38 2.72
C THR A 110 -12.08 -17.78 2.78
N LEU A 111 -11.38 -18.22 1.73
CA LEU A 111 -10.71 -19.52 1.71
C LEU A 111 -9.46 -19.54 2.60
N VAL A 112 -8.59 -18.52 2.49
CA VAL A 112 -7.39 -18.41 3.34
C VAL A 112 -7.76 -18.30 4.81
N SER A 113 -8.86 -17.64 5.15
CA SER A 113 -9.36 -17.52 6.53
C SER A 113 -9.68 -18.86 7.20
N GLN A 114 -9.85 -19.94 6.43
CA GLN A 114 -10.05 -21.28 6.97
C GLN A 114 -8.77 -21.91 7.54
N GLN A 115 -7.60 -21.37 7.17
CA GLN A 115 -6.30 -21.93 7.55
C GLN A 115 -5.45 -20.94 8.33
N ARG A 116 -5.62 -19.63 8.11
CA ARG A 116 -4.82 -18.56 8.68
C ARG A 116 -5.69 -17.38 9.06
N ASP A 117 -5.26 -16.59 10.03
CA ASP A 117 -5.94 -15.34 10.36
C ASP A 117 -5.88 -14.36 9.18
N ALA A 118 -7.05 -13.93 8.71
CA ALA A 118 -7.19 -13.02 7.58
C ALA A 118 -8.04 -11.81 7.94
N LEU A 119 -7.68 -10.64 7.42
CA LEU A 119 -8.40 -9.38 7.61
C LEU A 119 -8.78 -8.77 6.26
N TYR A 120 -10.09 -8.59 6.03
CA TYR A 120 -10.61 -7.81 4.91
C TYR A 120 -10.91 -6.40 5.38
N VAL A 121 -10.25 -5.40 4.79
CA VAL A 121 -10.52 -3.99 5.05
C VAL A 121 -11.27 -3.42 3.85
N THR A 122 -12.41 -2.80 4.08
CA THR A 122 -13.17 -2.11 3.03
C THR A 122 -13.40 -0.64 3.37
N GLY A 123 -13.22 0.22 2.38
CA GLY A 123 -13.58 1.64 2.45
C GLY A 123 -14.75 2.02 1.53
N GLU A 124 -15.07 1.18 0.55
CA GLU A 124 -16.13 1.44 -0.44
C GLU A 124 -17.49 0.84 -0.06
N GLU A 125 -17.50 -0.32 0.59
CA GLU A 125 -18.72 -1.08 0.87
C GLU A 125 -18.98 -1.19 2.37
N SER A 126 -20.26 -1.21 2.74
CA SER A 126 -20.66 -1.54 4.12
C SER A 126 -20.42 -3.02 4.44
N PRO A 127 -20.22 -3.38 5.72
CA PRO A 127 -20.10 -4.78 6.12
C PRO A 127 -21.25 -5.68 5.66
N GLN A 128 -22.48 -5.13 5.62
CA GLN A 128 -23.68 -5.81 5.17
C GLN A 128 -23.61 -6.13 3.66
N GLN A 129 -23.09 -5.22 2.84
CA GLN A 129 -22.92 -5.44 1.40
C GLN A 129 -21.87 -6.53 1.12
N VAL A 130 -20.73 -6.49 1.81
CA VAL A 130 -19.69 -7.53 1.70
C VAL A 130 -20.23 -8.89 2.13
N SER A 131 -20.95 -8.96 3.24
CA SER A 131 -21.58 -10.20 3.74
C SER A 131 -22.61 -10.77 2.74
N LEU A 132 -23.44 -9.91 2.14
CA LEU A 132 -24.41 -10.33 1.12
C LEU A 132 -23.71 -10.90 -0.13
N ARG A 133 -22.57 -10.31 -0.54
CA ARG A 133 -21.77 -10.84 -1.65
C ARG A 133 -21.17 -12.20 -1.32
N ALA A 134 -20.60 -12.37 -0.13
CA ALA A 134 -20.08 -13.65 0.33
C ALA A 134 -21.18 -14.73 0.33
N SER A 135 -22.38 -14.40 0.80
CA SER A 135 -23.55 -15.29 0.78
C SER A 135 -23.96 -15.68 -0.65
N ARG A 136 -24.07 -14.71 -1.57
CA ARG A 136 -24.43 -14.97 -2.98
C ARG A 136 -23.43 -15.88 -3.70
N LEU A 137 -22.17 -15.80 -3.31
CA LEU A 137 -21.07 -16.60 -3.86
C LEU A 137 -20.88 -17.94 -3.12
N ASN A 138 -21.70 -18.24 -2.10
CA ASN A 138 -21.58 -19.41 -1.23
C ASN A 138 -20.19 -19.55 -0.58
N LEU A 139 -19.61 -18.43 -0.14
CA LEU A 139 -18.28 -18.40 0.47
C LEU A 139 -18.32 -18.66 1.98
N PRO A 140 -17.31 -19.35 2.54
CA PRO A 140 -17.22 -19.58 3.98
C PRO A 140 -16.76 -18.31 4.70
N GLY A 141 -17.72 -17.56 5.28
CA GLY A 141 -17.47 -16.27 5.93
C GLY A 141 -17.22 -16.33 7.45
N ASN A 142 -17.23 -17.52 8.06
CA ASN A 142 -17.20 -17.72 9.51
C ASN A 142 -15.88 -17.30 10.19
N ASN A 143 -14.76 -17.30 9.46
CA ASN A 143 -13.43 -17.02 10.01
C ASN A 143 -12.81 -15.72 9.48
N LEU A 144 -13.41 -15.10 8.47
CA LEU A 144 -12.89 -13.87 7.88
C LEU A 144 -13.23 -12.68 8.77
N LYS A 145 -12.21 -11.98 9.26
CA LYS A 145 -12.38 -10.72 10.01
C LYS A 145 -12.62 -9.60 9.00
N LEU A 146 -13.57 -8.71 9.28
CA LEU A 146 -13.97 -7.63 8.40
C LEU A 146 -13.90 -6.29 9.14
N LEU A 147 -13.22 -5.33 8.54
CA LEU A 147 -13.09 -3.96 9.04
C LEU A 147 -13.61 -2.99 7.98
N SER A 148 -14.52 -2.10 8.37
CA SER A 148 -14.95 -0.97 7.54
C SER A 148 -14.22 0.26 8.04
N SER A 149 -13.14 0.66 7.37
CA SER A 149 -12.35 1.83 7.72
C SER A 149 -11.65 2.40 6.49
N THR A 150 -11.52 3.73 6.47
CA THR A 150 -10.77 4.49 5.46
C THR A 150 -9.52 5.14 6.04
N CYS A 151 -9.32 5.07 7.35
CA CYS A 151 -8.20 5.72 8.05
C CYS A 151 -7.05 4.72 8.24
N VAL A 152 -5.86 5.03 7.71
CA VAL A 152 -4.66 4.18 7.83
C VAL A 152 -4.34 3.91 9.30
N GLU A 153 -4.38 4.93 10.15
CA GLU A 153 -4.01 4.77 11.56
C GLU A 153 -4.95 3.81 12.30
N ASP A 154 -6.25 3.85 11.99
CA ASP A 154 -7.23 2.93 12.55
C ASP A 154 -7.01 1.50 12.03
N ILE A 155 -6.69 1.36 10.74
CA ILE A 155 -6.41 0.05 10.11
C ILE A 155 -5.19 -0.60 10.77
N ILE A 156 -4.09 0.16 10.93
CA ILE A 156 -2.87 -0.31 11.59
C ILE A 156 -3.16 -0.73 13.03
N LEU A 157 -3.90 0.08 13.78
CA LEU A 157 -4.24 -0.23 15.17
C LEU A 157 -5.02 -1.56 15.29
N GLN A 158 -5.96 -1.83 14.39
CA GLN A 158 -6.69 -3.10 14.36
C GLN A 158 -5.81 -4.26 13.88
N ALA A 159 -4.96 -4.03 12.88
CA ALA A 159 -4.04 -5.03 12.36
C ALA A 159 -3.00 -5.46 13.41
N ASP A 160 -2.47 -4.54 14.21
CA ASP A 160 -1.54 -4.83 15.30
C ASP A 160 -2.16 -5.66 16.43
N ALA A 161 -3.45 -5.43 16.71
CA ALA A 161 -4.20 -6.18 17.71
C ALA A 161 -4.49 -7.62 17.24
N ILE A 162 -4.86 -7.77 15.96
CA ILE A 162 -5.32 -9.05 15.38
C ILE A 162 -4.15 -9.89 14.84
N LYS A 163 -3.05 -9.25 14.44
CA LYS A 163 -1.88 -9.84 13.78
C LYS A 163 -2.26 -10.81 12.65
N PRO A 164 -3.04 -10.37 11.65
CA PRO A 164 -3.44 -11.25 10.57
C PRO A 164 -2.23 -11.72 9.75
N ALA A 165 -2.26 -12.97 9.30
CA ALA A 165 -1.25 -13.50 8.37
C ALA A 165 -1.40 -12.92 6.97
N VAL A 166 -2.62 -12.49 6.60
CA VAL A 166 -2.92 -11.81 5.35
C VAL A 166 -3.95 -10.71 5.57
N MET A 167 -3.75 -9.56 4.94
CA MET A 167 -4.69 -8.44 4.96
C MET A 167 -4.95 -7.95 3.53
N VAL A 168 -6.21 -7.64 3.22
CA VAL A 168 -6.61 -6.96 1.98
C VAL A 168 -7.15 -5.59 2.30
N ILE A 169 -6.83 -4.64 1.43
CA ILE A 169 -7.36 -3.28 1.43
C ILE A 169 -8.16 -3.07 0.14
N ASP A 170 -9.49 -2.97 0.27
CA ASP A 170 -10.44 -2.80 -0.83
C ASP A 170 -11.25 -1.49 -0.65
N SER A 171 -10.80 -0.34 -1.17
CA SER A 171 -9.69 -0.15 -2.10
C SER A 171 -8.74 0.93 -1.63
N ILE A 172 -7.47 0.88 -2.07
CA ILE A 172 -6.44 1.84 -1.65
C ILE A 172 -6.81 3.29 -1.99
N GLN A 173 -7.62 3.52 -3.02
CA GLN A 173 -8.11 4.85 -3.42
C GLN A 173 -8.99 5.51 -2.35
N THR A 174 -9.61 4.71 -1.47
CA THR A 174 -10.46 5.22 -0.39
C THR A 174 -9.70 5.47 0.91
N ILE A 175 -8.43 5.07 0.97
CA ILE A 175 -7.64 5.11 2.19
C ILE A 175 -6.92 6.46 2.34
N PHE A 176 -7.04 7.06 3.52
CA PHE A 176 -6.37 8.29 3.90
C PHE A 176 -5.55 8.15 5.18
N SER A 177 -4.51 8.98 5.31
CA SER A 177 -3.77 9.16 6.57
C SER A 177 -4.00 10.57 7.08
N ASN A 178 -4.19 10.71 8.39
CA ASN A 178 -4.34 12.01 9.05
C ASN A 178 -3.05 12.85 9.00
N SER A 179 -1.90 12.21 8.75
CA SER A 179 -0.60 12.89 8.60
C SER A 179 -0.44 13.62 7.27
N LEU A 180 -1.33 13.38 6.30
CA LEU A 180 -1.27 13.93 4.95
C LEU A 180 -2.39 14.96 4.73
N GLN A 181 -2.03 16.21 4.41
CA GLN A 181 -3.00 17.27 4.05
C GLN A 181 -3.59 17.12 2.63
N SER A 182 -3.44 15.96 2.00
CA SER A 182 -3.94 15.68 0.65
C SER A 182 -5.30 14.96 0.70
N ALA A 183 -6.21 15.33 -0.20
CA ALA A 183 -7.54 14.72 -0.27
C ALA A 183 -7.48 13.20 -0.57
N PRO A 184 -8.44 12.41 -0.02
CA PRO A 184 -8.71 11.02 -0.39
C PRO A 184 -8.70 10.77 -1.91
N GLY A 185 -8.00 9.74 -2.36
CA GLY A 185 -7.88 9.31 -3.76
C GLY A 185 -6.81 10.02 -4.59
N SER A 186 -6.05 10.97 -4.03
CA SER A 186 -4.96 11.64 -4.75
C SER A 186 -3.75 10.71 -4.98
N VAL A 187 -3.01 10.92 -6.09
CA VAL A 187 -1.82 10.12 -6.43
C VAL A 187 -0.78 10.15 -5.31
N SER A 188 -0.57 11.32 -4.68
CA SER A 188 0.36 11.49 -3.57
C SER A 188 -0.03 10.65 -2.36
N GLN A 189 -1.34 10.58 -2.06
CA GLN A 189 -1.84 9.78 -0.96
C GLN A 189 -1.71 8.28 -1.21
N VAL A 190 -2.06 7.79 -2.41
CA VAL A 190 -1.93 6.35 -2.74
C VAL A 190 -0.48 5.88 -2.62
N ARG A 191 0.48 6.70 -3.06
CA ARG A 191 1.91 6.39 -2.94
C ARG A 191 2.37 6.29 -1.48
N GLU A 192 1.93 7.22 -0.64
CA GLU A 192 2.40 7.25 0.74
C GLU A 192 1.68 6.20 1.61
N SER A 193 0.37 5.96 1.39
CA SER A 193 -0.39 4.89 2.06
C SER A 193 0.13 3.48 1.75
N THR A 194 0.87 3.30 0.65
CA THR A 194 1.52 2.01 0.32
C THR A 194 2.96 1.91 0.88
N ALA A 195 3.52 3.01 1.38
CA ALA A 195 4.86 3.08 1.93
C ALA A 195 4.91 2.96 3.47
N MET A 196 3.77 3.11 4.14
CA MET A 196 3.59 2.91 5.59
C MET A 196 3.20 1.47 5.91
#